data_AF-A0A954L4F9-F1
#
_entry.id   AF-A0A954L4F9-F1
#
_cell.length_a   1.000
_cell.length_b   1.000
_cell.length_c   1.000
_cell.angle_alpha   90.00
_cell.angle_beta   90.00
_cell.angle_gamma   90.00
#
_symmetry.space_group_name_H-M   'P 1'
#
loop_
_entity.id
_entity.type
_entity.pdbx_description
1 polymer ?
#
loop_
_entity_poly.entity_id
_entity_poly.type
_entity_poly.pdbx_seq_one_letter_code
_entity_poly.pdbx_strand_id
1 'polypeptide(L)'
;EGTDETRVELAFRLVLARSPRPEEQEIILKTLAAARERFTTAPEAAQKLIEEGDSAVPEGVDPIELAAHTILSRVLLNLDETVTRE
;
A
#
# COMPACT_ATOMS: atom_id res chain seq x y z
N GLU A 1 -1.60 -17.71 -1.40
CA GLU A 1 -1.14 -16.70 -2.37
C GLU A 1 -2.33 -15.88 -2.80
N GLY A 2 -2.23 -14.55 -2.74
CA GLY A 2 -3.30 -13.64 -3.14
C GLY A 2 -2.75 -12.67 -4.16
N THR A 3 -3.48 -12.46 -5.26
CA THR A 3 -3.15 -11.46 -6.29
C THR A 3 -3.25 -10.06 -5.70
N ASP A 4 -2.67 -9.07 -6.38
CA ASP A 4 -2.72 -7.67 -5.91
C ASP A 4 -4.16 -7.18 -5.76
N GLU A 5 -5.08 -7.61 -6.62
CA GLU A 5 -6.50 -7.31 -6.53
C GLU A 5 -7.09 -7.80 -5.20
N THR A 6 -6.82 -9.06 -4.84
CA THR A 6 -7.33 -9.64 -3.58
C THR A 6 -6.72 -8.97 -2.35
N ARG A 7 -5.46 -8.53 -2.43
CA ARG A 7 -4.78 -7.79 -1.36
C ARG A 7 -5.34 -6.38 -1.21
N VAL A 8 -5.59 -5.69 -2.32
CA VAL A 8 -6.23 -4.36 -2.34
C VAL A 8 -7.64 -4.46 -1.77
N GLU A 9 -8.45 -5.44 -2.21
CA GLU A 9 -9.80 -5.64 -1.68
C GLU A 9 -9.77 -5.90 -0.16
N LEU A 10 -8.84 -6.73 0.31
CA LEU A 10 -8.65 -6.95 1.75
C LEU A 10 -8.28 -5.65 2.47
N ALA A 11 -7.35 -4.86 1.94
CA ALA A 11 -6.93 -3.60 2.55
C ALA A 11 -8.09 -2.60 2.65
N PHE A 12 -8.93 -2.50 1.62
CA PHE A 12 -10.15 -1.70 1.64
C PHE A 12 -11.14 -2.16 2.71
N ARG A 13 -11.38 -3.47 2.83
CA ARG A 13 -12.24 -3.99 3.89
C ARG A 13 -11.70 -3.73 5.29
N LEU A 14 -10.39 -3.78 5.46
CA LEU A 14 -9.74 -3.51 6.75
C LEU A 14 -9.82 -2.03 7.15
N VAL A 15 -9.66 -1.11 6.19
CA VAL A 15 -9.60 0.33 6.47
C VAL A 15 -10.97 1.01 6.39
N LEU A 16 -11.79 0.66 5.40
CA LEU A 16 -13.05 1.34 5.07
C LEU A 16 -14.30 0.46 5.29
N ALA A 17 -14.15 -0.78 5.76
CA ALA A 17 -15.24 -1.74 5.99
C ALA A 17 -16.13 -2.01 4.75
N ARG A 18 -15.63 -1.71 3.55
CA ARG A 18 -16.32 -1.92 2.27
C ARG A 18 -15.34 -2.41 1.20
N SER A 19 -15.86 -2.99 0.13
CA SER A 19 -15.06 -3.26 -1.07
C SER A 19 -14.77 -1.94 -1.82
N PRO A 20 -13.64 -1.85 -2.55
CA PRO A 20 -13.37 -0.71 -3.41
C PRO A 20 -14.39 -0.64 -4.55
N ARG A 21 -14.71 0.57 -4.99
CA ARG A 21 -15.36 0.78 -6.30
C ARG A 21 -14.36 0.44 -7.40
N PRO A 22 -14.82 0.05 -8.62
CA PRO A 22 -13.90 -0.32 -9.71
C PRO A 22 -12.84 0.76 -10.00
N GLU A 23 -13.23 2.03 -9.99
CA GLU A 23 -12.34 3.16 -10.21
C GLU A 23 -11.28 3.31 -9.09
N GLU A 24 -11.69 3.12 -7.83
CA GLU A 24 -10.78 3.16 -6.68
C GLU A 24 -9.79 2.01 -6.73
N GLN A 25 -10.26 0.80 -7.07
CA GLN A 25 -9.41 -0.37 -7.21
C GLN A 25 -8.34 -0.15 -8.29
N GLU A 26 -8.73 0.39 -9.44
CA GLU A 26 -7.80 0.67 -10.53
C GLU A 26 -6.75 1.72 -10.13
N ILE A 27 -7.15 2.82 -9.49
CA ILE A 27 -6.23 3.86 -9.00
C ILE A 27 -5.22 3.24 -8.02
N ILE A 28 -5.73 2.45 -7.09
CA ILE A 28 -4.92 1.88 -6.03
C ILE A 28 -3.94 0.82 -6.54
N LEU A 29 -4.33 -0.01 -7.50
CA LEU A 29 -3.43 -0.93 -8.19
C LEU A 29 -2.33 -0.19 -8.96
N LYS A 30 -2.67 0.91 -9.64
CA LYS A 30 -1.68 1.78 -10.31
C LYS A 30 -0.71 2.39 -9.32
N THR A 31 -1.19 2.85 -8.17
CA THR A 31 -0.33 3.38 -7.09
C THR A 31 0.63 2.31 -6.58
N LEU A 32 0.14 1.08 -6.35
CA LEU A 32 0.98 -0.04 -5.91
C LEU A 32 2.07 -0.37 -6.93
N ALA A 33 1.71 -0.47 -8.22
CA ALA A 33 2.66 -0.71 -9.30
C ALA A 33 3.72 0.40 -9.41
N ALA A 34 3.32 1.67 -9.34
CA ALA A 34 4.24 2.81 -9.38
C ALA A 34 5.18 2.84 -8.16
N ALA A 35 4.68 2.50 -6.97
CA ALA A 35 5.50 2.39 -5.77
C ALA A 35 6.54 1.26 -5.90
N ARG A 36 6.15 0.08 -6.39
CA ARG A 36 7.08 -1.02 -6.67
C ARG A 36 8.15 -0.62 -7.67
N GLU A 37 7.78 -0.02 -8.80
CA GLU A 37 8.75 0.42 -9.81
C GLU A 37 9.74 1.44 -9.23
N ARG A 38 9.26 2.40 -8.45
CA ARG A 38 10.09 3.38 -7.75
C ARG A 38 11.09 2.71 -6.80
N PHE A 39 10.65 1.72 -6.04
CA PHE A 39 11.53 1.04 -5.07
C PHE A 39 12.46 0.02 -5.71
N THR A 40 12.07 -0.58 -6.83
CA THR A 40 12.98 -1.38 -7.67
C THR A 40 14.10 -0.52 -8.27
N THR A 41 13.80 0.73 -8.67
CA THR A 41 14.79 1.65 -9.23
C THR A 41 15.60 2.41 -8.17
N ALA A 42 15.15 2.43 -6.91
CA ALA A 42 15.85 3.01 -5.77
C ALA A 42 15.63 2.18 -4.48
N PRO A 43 16.28 1.01 -4.35
CA PRO A 43 16.08 0.11 -3.21
C PRO A 43 16.45 0.72 -1.86
N GLU A 44 17.39 1.67 -1.81
CA GLU A 44 17.76 2.38 -0.58
C GLU A 44 16.59 3.21 -0.04
N ALA A 45 15.73 3.74 -0.91
CA ALA A 45 14.53 4.45 -0.50
C ALA A 45 13.49 3.51 0.11
N ALA A 46 13.42 2.25 -0.35
CA ALA A 46 12.56 1.23 0.24
C ALA A 46 13.03 0.89 1.65
N GLN A 47 14.32 0.62 1.81
CA GLN A 47 14.93 0.30 3.09
C GLN A 47 14.72 1.42 4.12
N LYS A 48 15.00 2.66 3.71
CA LYS A 48 14.79 3.83 4.57
C LYS A 48 13.33 3.95 5.02
N LEU A 49 12.37 3.74 4.11
CA LEU A 49 10.95 3.84 4.44
C LEU A 49 10.51 2.79 5.48
N ILE A 50 10.98 1.55 5.35
CA ILE A 50 10.56 0.46 6.26
C ILE A 50 11.30 0.49 7.60
N GLU A 51 12.50 1.06 7.64
CA GLU A 51 13.28 1.26 8.87
C GLU A 51 12.83 2.49 9.68
N GLU A 52 12.16 3.47 9.05
CA GLU A 52 11.59 4.64 9.73
C GLU A 52 10.43 4.27 10.69
N GLY A 53 9.85 3.07 10.58
CA GLY A 53 8.74 2.63 11.44
C GLY A 53 9.17 2.14 12.82
N ASP A 54 8.30 2.27 13.81
CA ASP A 54 8.54 1.81 15.20
C ASP A 54 8.62 0.27 15.33
N SER A 55 8.16 -0.46 14.31
CA SER A 55 8.15 -1.93 14.26
C SER A 55 9.36 -2.46 13.50
N ALA A 56 9.95 -3.55 14.01
CA ALA A 56 11.01 -4.25 13.29
C ALA A 56 10.52 -4.79 11.94
N VAL A 57 11.38 -4.70 10.92
CA VAL A 57 11.13 -5.31 9.61
C VAL A 57 11.11 -6.83 9.77
N PRO A 58 10.02 -7.52 9.38
CA PRO A 58 9.94 -8.98 9.48
C PRO A 58 10.97 -9.67 8.59
N GLU A 59 11.59 -10.74 9.10
CA GLU A 59 12.51 -11.57 8.32
C GLU A 59 11.77 -12.30 7.18
N GLY A 60 12.42 -12.43 6.03
CA GLY A 60 11.89 -13.17 4.87
C GLY A 60 10.87 -12.41 4.03
N VAL A 61 10.64 -11.12 4.30
CA VAL A 61 9.80 -10.24 3.47
C VAL A 61 10.69 -9.43 2.51
N ASP A 62 10.27 -9.32 1.25
CA ASP A 62 10.93 -8.44 0.28
C ASP A 62 10.77 -6.96 0.72
N PRO A 63 11.87 -6.23 0.97
CA PRO A 63 11.82 -4.81 1.35
C PRO A 63 11.05 -3.93 0.36
N ILE A 64 11.11 -4.25 -0.94
CA ILE A 64 10.41 -3.50 -1.99
C ILE A 64 8.90 -3.70 -1.86
N GLU A 65 8.45 -4.94 -1.68
CA GLU A 65 7.04 -5.25 -1.48
C GLU A 65 6.51 -4.63 -0.18
N LEU A 66 7.29 -4.69 0.89
CA LEU A 66 6.92 -4.09 2.17
C LEU A 66 6.79 -2.56 2.07
N ALA A 67 7.76 -1.90 1.42
CA ALA A 67 7.73 -0.47 1.17
C ALA A 67 6.54 -0.07 0.29
N ALA A 68 6.27 -0.82 -0.79
CA ALA A 68 5.16 -0.55 -1.69
C ALA A 68 3.79 -0.71 -1.00
N HIS A 69 3.60 -1.78 -0.21
CA HIS A 69 2.40 -1.96 0.59
C HIS A 69 2.27 -0.94 1.73
N THR A 70 3.38 -0.39 2.24
CA THR A 70 3.37 0.72 3.20
C THR A 70 2.83 1.99 2.55
N ILE A 71 3.27 2.33 1.34
CA ILE A 71 2.74 3.47 0.58
C ILE A 71 1.26 3.28 0.27
N LEU A 72 0.87 2.10 -0.19
CA LEU A 72 -0.53 1.73 -0.40
C LEU A 72 -1.38 2.00 0.84
N SER A 73 -0.93 1.50 2.00
CA SER A 73 -1.63 1.67 3.27
C SER A 73 -1.72 3.14 3.68
N ARG A 74 -0.64 3.92 3.50
CA ARG A 74 -0.66 5.38 3.72
C ARG A 74 -1.68 6.07 2.83
N VAL A 75 -1.78 5.69 1.55
CA VAL A 75 -2.77 6.25 0.63
C VAL A 75 -4.18 5.92 1.11
N LEU A 76 -4.47 4.65 1.42
CA LEU A 76 -5.79 4.23 1.93
C LEU A 76 -6.17 4.91 3.25
N LEU A 77 -5.22 5.05 4.18
CA LEU A 77 -5.45 5.71 5.47
C LEU A 77 -5.58 7.24 5.34
N ASN A 78 -5.08 7.83 4.24
CA ASN A 78 -5.25 9.24 3.91
C ASN A 78 -6.35 9.48 2.87
N LEU A 79 -7.07 8.45 2.40
CA LEU A 79 -8.20 8.65 1.49
C LEU A 79 -9.29 9.40 2.26
N ASP A 80 -9.73 10.50 1.67
CA ASP A 80 -10.60 11.55 2.23
C ASP A 80 -12.04 11.09 2.55
N GLU A 81 -12.35 9.79 2.59
CA GLU A 81 -13.59 9.30 3.23
C GLU A 81 -13.51 9.37 4.78
N THR A 82 -12.40 9.88 5.31
CA THR A 82 -12.20 10.22 6.73
C THR A 82 -12.00 11.72 7.01
N VAL A 83 -11.86 12.57 5.98
CA VAL A 83 -11.52 14.00 6.18
C VAL A 83 -12.54 14.98 5.58
N THR A 84 -13.31 14.65 4.53
CA THR A 84 -14.38 15.56 4.07
C THR A 84 -15.71 14.84 3.81
N ARG A 85 -16.69 15.19 4.64
CA ARG A 85 -18.11 15.01 4.34
C ARG A 85 -18.47 15.99 3.23
N GLU A 86 -18.70 15.51 2.02
CA GLU A 86 -19.54 16.21 1.04
C GLU A 86 -20.89 15.52 0.92
#